data_AF-A0A0Q0VKB7-F1
#
_entry.id   AF-A0A0Q0VKB7-F1
#
_cell.length_a   1.000
_cell.length_b   1.000
_cell.length_c   1.000
_cell.angle_alpha   90.00
_cell.angle_beta   90.00
_cell.angle_gamma   90.00
#
_symmetry.space_group_name_H-M   'P 1'
#
loop_
_entity.id
_entity.type
_entity.pdbx_description
1 polymer ?
#
loop_
_entity_poly.entity_id
_entity_poly.type
_entity_poly.pdbx_seq_one_letter_code
_entity_poly.pdbx_strand_id
1 'polypeptide(L)'
;MDDINKIDLLKINKRILGFEKFLLRRAFGLYYLTWSMAILGFITFPYILFNIYHKYVYYLILYIIIYLIIVFLGINLSKSIFRRAYRSIKLKSGYRAPKFRKINYLYMIIIIIILLSFAYFFQYNYFYYAIALYTVNILFFFLGFKILGYIKISLDNIPLEGYIAFYTYISSALATILFFIFSSFYLGNYVYFSFDFWIISVIGWMFSSFYALYHAPDEVVSNE
;
A
#
# COMPACT_ATOMS: atom_id res chain seq x y z
N MET A 1 -2.90 -49.94 -6.53
CA MET A 1 -1.75 -49.49 -5.71
C MET A 1 -1.31 -48.07 -6.09
N ASP A 2 -1.43 -47.68 -7.36
CA ASP A 2 -1.14 -46.30 -7.83
C ASP A 2 -2.08 -45.21 -7.27
N ASP A 3 -3.35 -45.52 -6.99
CA ASP A 3 -4.31 -44.52 -6.49
C ASP A 3 -4.00 -44.05 -5.05
N ILE A 4 -3.45 -44.93 -4.21
CA ILE A 4 -3.08 -44.59 -2.83
C ILE A 4 -1.91 -43.59 -2.83
N ASN A 5 -0.89 -43.85 -3.66
CA ASN A 5 0.25 -42.94 -3.83
C ASN A 5 -0.19 -41.58 -4.43
N LYS A 6 -1.16 -41.57 -5.34
CA LYS A 6 -1.71 -40.34 -5.92
C LYS A 6 -2.48 -39.50 -4.90
N ILE A 7 -3.27 -40.14 -4.04
CA ILE A 7 -4.02 -39.47 -2.96
C ILE A 7 -3.06 -38.85 -1.94
N ASP A 8 -1.99 -39.56 -1.57
CA ASP A 8 -1.01 -39.05 -0.60
C ASP A 8 -0.18 -37.89 -1.16
N LEU A 9 0.21 -37.95 -2.44
CA LEU A 9 0.86 -36.83 -3.13
C LEU A 9 -0.04 -35.60 -3.23
N LEU A 10 -1.34 -35.78 -3.47
CA LEU A 10 -2.31 -34.69 -3.50
C LEU A 10 -2.49 -34.05 -2.11
N LYS A 11 -2.53 -34.85 -1.03
CA LYS A 11 -2.60 -34.35 0.35
C LYS A 11 -1.35 -33.56 0.74
N ILE A 12 -0.16 -34.05 0.37
CA ILE A 12 1.11 -33.35 0.62
C ILE A 12 1.14 -32.01 -0.12
N ASN A 13 0.74 -31.99 -1.40
CA ASN A 13 0.69 -30.76 -2.19
C ASN A 13 -0.30 -29.74 -1.61
N LYS A 14 -1.48 -30.18 -1.15
CA LYS A 14 -2.45 -29.28 -0.50
C LYS A 14 -1.91 -28.66 0.78
N ARG A 15 -1.22 -29.42 1.63
CA ARG A 15 -0.58 -28.90 2.85
C ARG A 15 0.53 -27.90 2.57
N ILE A 16 1.31 -28.12 1.51
CA ILE A 16 2.36 -27.18 1.08
C ILE A 16 1.72 -25.87 0.61
N LEU A 17 0.71 -25.95 -0.26
CA LEU A 17 -0.01 -24.76 -0.75
C LEU A 17 -0.69 -23.97 0.37
N GLY A 18 -1.33 -24.65 1.33
CA GLY A 18 -1.94 -24.00 2.50
C GLY A 18 -0.91 -23.26 3.36
N PHE A 19 0.28 -23.83 3.54
CA PHE A 19 1.37 -23.16 4.25
C PHE A 19 1.92 -21.95 3.50
N GLU A 20 2.03 -22.02 2.18
CA GLU A 20 2.44 -20.87 1.35
C GLU A 20 1.44 -19.72 1.48
N LYS A 21 0.14 -20.03 1.36
CA LYS A 21 -0.95 -19.06 1.55
C LYS A 21 -0.97 -18.45 2.95
N PHE A 22 -0.78 -19.26 3.99
CA PHE A 22 -0.62 -18.79 5.38
C PHE A 22 0.49 -17.74 5.50
N LEU A 23 1.68 -18.03 4.98
CA LEU A 23 2.82 -17.11 5.07
C LEU A 23 2.60 -15.83 4.26
N LEU A 24 2.01 -15.95 3.06
CA LEU A 24 1.72 -14.80 2.20
C LEU A 24 0.62 -13.92 2.78
N ARG A 25 -0.47 -14.50 3.30
CA ARG A 25 -1.56 -13.77 3.94
C ARG A 25 -1.08 -13.01 5.17
N ARG A 26 -0.24 -13.65 6.00
CA ARG A 26 0.43 -12.98 7.13
C ARG A 26 1.36 -11.84 6.69
N ALA A 27 2.09 -12.04 5.59
CA ALA A 27 2.95 -11.00 5.02
C ALA A 27 2.13 -9.80 4.51
N PHE A 28 0.99 -10.04 3.85
CA PHE A 28 0.05 -8.98 3.47
C PHE A 28 -0.53 -8.27 4.68
N GLY A 29 -0.88 -8.99 5.75
CA GLY A 29 -1.31 -8.38 7.02
C GLY A 29 -0.30 -7.37 7.57
N LEU A 30 0.98 -7.75 7.64
CA LEU A 30 2.06 -6.85 8.07
C LEU A 30 2.33 -5.71 7.08
N TYR A 31 2.15 -5.96 5.78
CA TYR A 31 2.24 -4.94 4.75
C TYR A 31 1.16 -3.87 4.93
N TYR A 32 -0.11 -4.27 5.14
CA TYR A 32 -1.20 -3.33 5.39
C TYR A 32 -0.94 -2.48 6.65
N LEU A 33 -0.44 -3.09 7.73
CA LEU A 33 -0.06 -2.36 8.93
C LEU A 33 1.00 -1.31 8.64
N THR A 34 2.08 -1.71 7.97
CA THR A 34 3.22 -0.84 7.65
C THR A 34 2.75 0.40 6.88
N TRP A 35 1.92 0.21 5.86
CA TRP A 35 1.43 1.30 5.03
C TRP A 35 0.30 2.10 5.67
N SER A 36 -0.53 1.51 6.55
CA SER A 36 -1.48 2.27 7.35
C SER A 36 -0.78 3.30 8.26
N MET A 37 0.33 2.91 8.90
CA MET A 37 1.15 3.80 9.71
C MET A 37 1.88 4.85 8.86
N ALA A 38 2.31 4.48 7.65
CA ALA A 38 2.90 5.42 6.70
C ALA A 38 1.88 6.48 6.26
N ILE A 39 0.66 6.07 5.89
CA ILE A 39 -0.43 6.98 5.53
C ILE A 39 -0.79 7.89 6.71
N LEU A 40 -0.88 7.35 7.92
CA LEU A 40 -1.10 8.15 9.12
C LEU A 40 0.00 9.20 9.30
N GLY A 41 1.27 8.83 9.06
CA GLY A 41 2.39 9.78 9.05
C GLY A 41 2.21 10.87 7.99
N PHE A 42 1.86 10.51 6.76
CA PHE A 42 1.59 11.49 5.69
C PHE A 42 0.45 12.44 6.02
N ILE A 43 -0.57 12.00 6.75
CA ILE A 43 -1.66 12.87 7.19
C ILE A 43 -1.21 13.80 8.32
N THR A 44 -0.45 13.28 9.30
CA THR A 44 -0.18 13.99 10.57
C THR A 44 1.02 14.93 10.54
N PHE A 45 2.13 14.53 9.92
CA PHE A 45 3.36 15.35 9.89
C PHE A 45 3.21 16.72 9.21
N PRO A 46 2.41 16.90 8.15
CA PRO A 46 2.20 18.22 7.56
C PRO A 46 1.59 19.21 8.56
N TYR A 47 0.59 18.78 9.34
CA TYR A 47 -0.03 19.61 10.38
C TYR A 47 0.96 19.97 11.49
N ILE A 48 1.78 19.01 11.93
CA ILE A 48 2.80 19.26 12.96
C ILE A 48 3.85 20.25 12.46
N LEU A 49 4.36 20.06 11.25
CA LEU A 49 5.39 20.93 10.67
C LEU A 49 4.89 22.36 10.45
N PHE A 50 3.63 22.53 10.04
CA PHE A 50 3.04 23.84 9.78
C PHE A 50 2.96 24.68 11.06
N ASN A 51 2.65 24.03 12.19
CA ASN A 51 2.57 24.69 13.49
C ASN A 51 3.94 25.06 14.09
N ILE A 52 5.01 24.37 13.69
CA ILE A 52 6.37 24.60 14.23
C ILE A 52 7.16 25.59 13.36
N TYR A 53 7.00 25.54 12.04
CA TYR A 53 7.79 26.32 11.09
C TYR A 53 6.94 27.31 10.29
N HIS A 54 6.97 28.58 10.69
CA HIS A 54 6.26 29.66 9.98
C HIS A 54 6.95 30.11 8.68
N LYS A 55 8.23 29.77 8.48
CA LYS A 55 8.97 30.06 7.23
C LYS A 55 8.76 28.95 6.21
N TYR A 56 8.08 29.29 5.11
CA TYR A 56 7.65 28.38 4.05
C TYR A 56 8.76 27.47 3.49
N VAL A 57 9.97 27.99 3.30
CA VAL A 57 11.09 27.23 2.72
C VAL A 57 11.55 26.08 3.63
N TYR A 58 11.65 26.31 4.94
CA TYR A 58 12.06 25.27 5.90
C TYR A 58 10.98 24.22 6.11
N TYR A 59 9.71 24.65 6.13
CA TYR A 59 8.56 23.73 6.14
C TYR A 59 8.62 22.78 4.94
N LEU A 60 8.82 23.31 3.73
CA LEU A 60 8.84 22.53 2.49
C LEU A 60 9.96 21.49 2.48
N ILE A 61 11.17 21.90 2.86
CA ILE A 61 12.33 21.00 2.93
C ILE A 61 12.09 19.87 3.94
N LEU A 62 11.62 20.21 5.14
CA LEU A 62 11.34 19.22 6.18
C LEU A 62 10.20 18.27 5.79
N TYR A 63 9.14 18.80 5.15
CA TYR A 63 8.04 18.01 4.63
C TYR A 63 8.55 16.96 3.63
N ILE A 64 9.37 17.36 2.65
CA ILE A 64 9.94 16.43 1.66
C ILE A 64 10.83 15.38 2.33
N ILE A 65 11.68 15.80 3.27
CA ILE A 65 12.57 14.88 4.01
C ILE A 65 11.76 13.84 4.79
N ILE A 66 10.73 14.26 5.52
CA ILE A 66 9.88 13.34 6.29
C ILE A 66 9.14 12.37 5.36
N TYR A 67 8.58 12.87 4.25
CA TYR A 67 7.93 12.01 3.26
C TYR A 67 8.90 10.96 2.70
N LEU A 68 10.12 11.37 2.33
CA LEU A 68 11.16 10.46 1.86
C LEU A 68 11.52 9.40 2.90
N ILE A 69 11.65 9.79 4.18
CA ILE A 69 11.95 8.86 5.28
C ILE A 69 10.82 7.84 5.44
N ILE A 70 9.56 8.28 5.52
CA ILE A 70 8.40 7.39 5.69
C ILE A 70 8.33 6.40 4.53
N VAL A 71 8.46 6.89 3.30
CA VAL A 71 8.48 6.07 2.11
C VAL A 71 9.62 5.04 2.14
N PHE A 72 10.84 5.48 2.43
CA PHE A 72 12.02 4.62 2.50
C PHE A 72 11.83 3.50 3.53
N LEU A 73 11.33 3.85 4.72
CA LEU A 73 11.02 2.88 5.77
C LEU A 73 9.92 1.91 5.33
N GLY A 74 8.81 2.41 4.78
CA GLY A 74 7.70 1.59 4.30
C GLY A 74 8.14 0.57 3.24
N ILE A 75 8.98 0.98 2.29
CA ILE A 75 9.54 0.08 1.27
C ILE A 75 10.46 -0.96 1.90
N ASN A 76 11.38 -0.57 2.77
CA ASN A 76 12.36 -1.50 3.35
C ASN A 76 11.68 -2.51 4.28
N LEU A 77 10.70 -2.08 5.06
CA LEU A 77 9.89 -2.96 5.89
C LEU A 77 9.08 -3.92 5.01
N SER A 78 8.38 -3.43 3.99
CA SER A 78 7.65 -4.28 3.02
C SER A 78 8.57 -5.33 2.39
N LYS A 79 9.74 -4.92 1.90
CA LYS A 79 10.75 -5.84 1.33
C LYS A 79 11.20 -6.88 2.35
N SER A 80 11.46 -6.47 3.58
CA SER A 80 11.90 -7.37 4.66
C SER A 80 10.82 -8.41 4.99
N ILE A 81 9.56 -7.98 5.12
CA ILE A 81 8.40 -8.83 5.40
C ILE A 81 8.26 -9.90 4.31
N PHE A 82 8.15 -9.50 3.05
CA PHE A 82 8.00 -10.46 1.96
C PHE A 82 9.24 -11.33 1.76
N ARG A 83 10.46 -10.79 1.91
CA ARG A 83 11.69 -11.59 1.83
C ARG A 83 11.72 -12.70 2.88
N ARG A 84 11.24 -12.44 4.09
CA ARG A 84 11.14 -13.46 5.14
C ARG A 84 10.11 -14.53 4.76
N ALA A 85 8.91 -14.12 4.34
CA ALA A 85 7.87 -15.05 3.88
C ALA A 85 8.38 -15.96 2.74
N TYR A 86 8.97 -15.38 1.69
CA TYR A 86 9.52 -16.15 0.56
C TYR A 86 10.67 -17.08 0.95
N ARG A 87 11.53 -16.68 1.90
CA ARG A 87 12.59 -17.56 2.42
C ARG A 87 11.99 -18.76 3.14
N SER A 88 11.00 -18.55 3.99
CA SER A 88 10.30 -19.62 4.70
C SER A 88 9.56 -20.57 3.74
N ILE A 89 8.95 -20.04 2.69
CA ILE A 89 8.34 -20.84 1.61
C ILE A 89 9.41 -21.71 0.93
N LYS A 90 10.49 -21.08 0.45
CA LYS A 90 11.58 -21.76 -0.27
C LYS A 90 12.23 -22.88 0.56
N LEU A 91 12.39 -22.66 1.87
CA LEU A 91 12.97 -23.66 2.77
C LEU A 91 12.07 -24.89 2.94
N LYS A 92 10.73 -24.72 2.89
CA LYS A 92 9.78 -25.80 3.15
C LYS A 92 9.34 -26.54 1.88
N SER A 93 9.08 -25.83 0.78
CA SER A 93 8.58 -26.46 -0.45
C SER A 93 9.68 -27.06 -1.32
N GLY A 94 10.97 -26.82 -1.01
CA GLY A 94 12.10 -27.19 -1.88
C GLY A 94 12.03 -26.55 -3.27
N TYR A 95 11.02 -25.70 -3.49
CA TYR A 95 10.60 -25.22 -4.78
C TYR A 95 11.43 -24.00 -5.17
N ARG A 96 11.81 -23.93 -6.44
CA ARG A 96 12.45 -22.74 -7.02
C ARG A 96 11.42 -21.61 -6.98
N ALA A 97 11.56 -20.72 -6.00
CA ALA A 97 10.77 -19.49 -5.91
C ALA A 97 10.69 -18.82 -7.29
N PRO A 98 9.51 -18.37 -7.73
CA PRO A 98 9.36 -17.72 -9.03
C PRO A 98 10.35 -16.54 -9.12
N LYS A 99 11.08 -16.46 -10.25
CA LYS A 99 11.96 -15.33 -10.54
C LYS A 99 11.10 -14.08 -10.73
N PHE A 100 10.85 -13.35 -9.64
CA PHE A 100 10.27 -12.01 -9.75
C PHE A 100 11.25 -11.12 -10.53
N ARG A 101 10.81 -10.60 -11.67
CA ARG A 101 11.49 -9.47 -12.31
C ARG A 101 11.60 -8.36 -11.25
N LYS A 102 12.82 -7.85 -11.05
CA LYS A 102 13.06 -6.64 -10.24
C LYS A 102 12.33 -5.48 -10.90
N ILE A 103 11.06 -5.28 -10.56
CA ILE A 103 10.40 -4.01 -10.84
C ILE A 103 11.00 -3.03 -9.86
N ASN A 104 11.61 -1.98 -10.40
CA ASN A 104 12.31 -1.02 -9.59
C ASN A 104 11.30 0.00 -9.04
N TYR A 105 10.46 -0.45 -8.10
CA TYR A 105 9.43 0.34 -7.43
C TYR A 105 9.98 1.64 -6.82
N LEU A 106 11.28 1.65 -6.53
CA LEU A 106 12.02 2.84 -6.12
C LEU A 106 11.83 4.00 -7.11
N TYR A 107 11.93 3.75 -8.43
CA TYR A 107 11.79 4.80 -9.43
C TYR A 107 10.36 5.35 -9.50
N MET A 108 9.35 4.48 -9.47
CA MET A 108 7.95 4.92 -9.47
C MET A 108 7.65 5.78 -8.24
N ILE A 109 8.16 5.39 -7.08
CA ILE A 109 7.93 6.10 -5.84
C ILE A 109 8.72 7.41 -5.77
N ILE A 110 9.95 7.44 -6.28
CA ILE A 110 10.71 8.69 -6.46
C ILE A 110 9.95 9.64 -7.38
N ILE A 111 9.38 9.15 -8.48
CA ILE A 111 8.55 9.97 -9.39
C ILE A 111 7.34 10.54 -8.65
N ILE A 112 6.65 9.74 -7.83
CA ILE A 112 5.52 10.22 -7.01
C ILE A 112 5.97 11.30 -6.02
N ILE A 113 7.12 11.14 -5.36
CA ILE A 113 7.66 12.14 -4.43
C ILE A 113 8.06 13.43 -5.16
N ILE A 114 8.66 13.31 -6.34
CA ILE A 114 8.99 14.46 -7.20
C ILE A 114 7.70 15.19 -7.59
N LEU A 115 6.66 14.47 -7.98
CA LEU A 115 5.37 15.06 -8.35
C LEU A 115 4.63 15.68 -7.16
N LEU A 116 4.72 15.10 -5.96
CA LEU A 116 4.19 15.69 -4.73
C LEU A 116 4.94 16.98 -4.37
N SER A 117 6.27 16.97 -4.49
CA SER A 117 7.11 18.16 -4.30
C SER A 117 6.80 19.24 -5.33
N PHE A 118 6.56 18.84 -6.59
CA PHE A 118 6.19 19.72 -7.69
C PHE A 118 4.81 20.32 -7.45
N ALA A 119 3.80 19.51 -7.08
CA ALA A 119 2.49 19.99 -6.68
C ALA A 119 2.63 21.04 -5.58
N TYR A 120 3.32 20.71 -4.50
CA TYR A 120 3.49 21.63 -3.39
C TYR A 120 4.22 22.94 -3.79
N PHE A 121 5.21 22.88 -4.69
CA PHE A 121 5.92 24.06 -5.19
C PHE A 121 5.01 25.00 -6.02
N PHE A 122 4.09 24.43 -6.79
CA PHE A 122 3.16 25.20 -7.63
C PHE A 122 1.88 25.62 -6.90
N GLN A 123 1.76 25.47 -5.57
CA GLN A 123 0.54 25.85 -4.85
C GLN A 123 0.07 27.30 -5.13
N TYR A 124 0.98 28.19 -5.51
CA TYR A 124 0.71 29.59 -5.85
C TYR A 124 0.29 29.82 -7.31
N ASN A 125 0.49 28.83 -8.19
CA ASN A 125 0.02 28.85 -9.57
C ASN A 125 -0.99 27.72 -9.78
N TYR A 126 -2.26 28.09 -9.63
CA TYR A 126 -3.41 27.20 -9.49
C TYR A 126 -3.50 26.12 -10.57
N PHE A 127 -3.19 26.47 -11.81
CA PHE A 127 -3.26 25.56 -12.94
C PHE A 127 -2.23 24.43 -12.83
N TYR A 128 -0.99 24.76 -12.49
CA TYR A 128 0.08 23.77 -12.35
C TYR A 128 -0.08 22.93 -11.08
N TYR A 129 -0.59 23.50 -9.99
CA TYR A 129 -0.90 22.74 -8.77
C TYR A 129 -1.95 21.67 -9.02
N ALA A 130 -3.04 22.05 -9.68
CA ALA A 130 -4.12 21.14 -10.06
C ALA A 130 -3.56 19.97 -10.89
N ILE A 131 -2.86 20.27 -11.98
CA ILE A 131 -2.29 19.25 -12.88
C ILE A 131 -1.38 18.28 -12.11
N ALA A 132 -0.53 18.80 -11.21
CA ALA A 132 0.37 17.98 -10.44
C ALA A 132 -0.40 17.06 -9.46
N LEU A 133 -1.41 17.58 -8.75
CA LEU A 133 -2.26 16.76 -7.87
C LEU A 133 -3.05 15.69 -8.63
N TYR A 134 -3.62 16.03 -9.80
CA TYR A 134 -4.29 15.03 -10.65
C TYR A 134 -3.32 13.94 -11.08
N THR A 135 -2.12 14.32 -11.53
CA THR A 135 -1.11 13.38 -12.00
C THR A 135 -0.70 12.42 -10.87
N VAL A 136 -0.49 12.94 -9.65
CA VAL A 136 -0.18 12.12 -8.47
C VAL A 136 -1.33 11.15 -8.14
N ASN A 137 -2.57 11.62 -8.13
CA ASN A 137 -3.71 10.75 -7.78
C ASN A 137 -3.97 9.67 -8.85
N ILE A 138 -3.78 9.98 -10.13
CA ILE A 138 -3.86 8.98 -11.21
C ILE A 138 -2.79 7.89 -11.01
N LEU A 139 -1.56 8.28 -10.67
CA LEU A 139 -0.48 7.32 -10.37
C LEU A 139 -0.82 6.44 -9.15
N PHE A 140 -1.42 7.03 -8.11
CA PHE A 140 -1.91 6.27 -6.96
C PHE A 140 -2.98 5.27 -7.37
N PHE A 141 -3.92 5.66 -8.23
CA PHE A 141 -4.93 4.74 -8.76
C PHE A 141 -4.29 3.52 -9.44
N PHE A 142 -3.34 3.74 -10.37
CA PHE A 142 -2.60 2.65 -11.01
C PHE A 142 -1.82 1.77 -10.03
N LEU A 143 -1.23 2.38 -8.99
CA LEU A 143 -0.54 1.64 -7.93
C LEU A 143 -1.50 0.69 -7.20
N GLY A 144 -2.71 1.14 -6.87
CA GLY A 144 -3.74 0.34 -6.22
C GLY A 144 -4.12 -0.90 -7.04
N PHE A 145 -4.35 -0.73 -8.35
CA PHE A 145 -4.64 -1.86 -9.25
C PHE A 145 -3.48 -2.85 -9.33
N LYS A 146 -2.24 -2.33 -9.34
CA LYS A 146 -1.06 -3.19 -9.32
C LYS A 146 -0.98 -4.02 -8.05
N ILE A 147 -1.25 -3.43 -6.88
CA ILE A 147 -1.24 -4.13 -5.59
C ILE A 147 -2.30 -5.25 -5.58
N LEU A 148 -3.52 -4.98 -6.03
CA LEU A 148 -4.55 -6.01 -6.19
C LEU A 148 -4.10 -7.14 -7.12
N GLY A 149 -3.46 -6.80 -8.24
CA GLY A 149 -2.90 -7.80 -9.15
C GLY A 149 -1.89 -8.71 -8.45
N TYR A 150 -0.99 -8.16 -7.64
CA TYR A 150 -0.05 -8.95 -6.86
C TYR A 150 -0.72 -9.82 -5.79
N ILE A 151 -1.75 -9.30 -5.11
CA ILE A 151 -2.51 -10.08 -4.13
C ILE A 151 -3.18 -11.28 -4.81
N LYS A 152 -3.88 -11.04 -5.93
CA LYS A 152 -4.54 -12.10 -6.70
C LYS A 152 -3.55 -13.17 -7.18
N ILE A 153 -2.38 -12.75 -7.68
CA ILE A 153 -1.33 -13.69 -8.11
C ILE A 153 -0.76 -14.48 -6.93
N SER A 154 -0.70 -13.90 -5.73
CA SER A 154 -0.06 -14.52 -4.56
C SER A 154 -0.99 -15.48 -3.81
N LEU A 155 -2.29 -15.23 -3.81
CA LEU A 155 -3.28 -16.00 -3.02
C LEU A 155 -4.29 -16.76 -3.89
N ASP A 156 -4.08 -16.80 -5.22
CA ASP A 156 -4.99 -17.27 -6.28
C ASP A 156 -6.30 -16.47 -6.41
N ASN A 157 -6.81 -15.95 -5.29
CA ASN A 157 -7.96 -15.06 -5.20
C ASN A 157 -7.64 -13.81 -4.40
N ILE A 158 -8.45 -12.77 -4.55
CA ILE A 158 -8.33 -11.57 -3.72
C ILE A 158 -9.13 -11.84 -2.43
N PRO A 159 -8.47 -11.89 -1.25
CA PRO A 159 -9.19 -12.05 0.00
C PRO A 159 -9.90 -10.75 0.37
N LEU A 160 -10.89 -10.84 1.28
CA LEU A 160 -11.74 -9.71 1.68
C LEU A 160 -10.92 -8.51 2.17
N GLU A 161 -9.85 -8.73 2.94
CA GLU A 161 -8.94 -7.66 3.38
C GLU A 161 -8.28 -6.91 2.22
N GLY A 162 -8.02 -7.57 1.09
CA GLY A 162 -7.43 -6.97 -0.10
C GLY A 162 -8.41 -6.06 -0.82
N TYR A 163 -9.69 -6.45 -0.88
CA TYR A 163 -10.76 -5.60 -1.38
C TYR A 163 -10.97 -4.37 -0.50
N ILE A 164 -11.07 -4.56 0.83
CA ILE A 164 -11.25 -3.44 1.76
C ILE A 164 -10.11 -2.43 1.61
N ALA A 165 -8.86 -2.88 1.69
CA ALA A 165 -7.70 -2.01 1.56
C ALA A 165 -7.70 -1.25 0.22
N PHE A 166 -8.04 -1.93 -0.87
CA PHE A 166 -8.13 -1.31 -2.19
C PHE A 166 -9.26 -0.27 -2.29
N TYR A 167 -10.47 -0.61 -1.86
CA TYR A 167 -11.62 0.29 -1.95
C TYR A 167 -11.47 1.50 -1.04
N THR A 168 -10.95 1.35 0.18
CA THR A 168 -10.68 2.49 1.06
C THR A 168 -9.59 3.40 0.48
N TYR A 169 -8.57 2.82 -0.17
CA TYR A 169 -7.52 3.57 -0.85
C TYR A 169 -8.04 4.34 -2.07
N ILE A 170 -8.79 3.69 -2.95
CA ILE A 170 -9.38 4.34 -4.13
C ILE A 170 -10.40 5.39 -3.74
N SER A 171 -11.28 5.10 -2.78
CA SER A 171 -12.26 6.09 -2.33
C SER A 171 -11.59 7.32 -1.72
N SER A 172 -10.49 7.17 -0.97
CA SER A 172 -9.73 8.30 -0.44
C SER A 172 -9.08 9.14 -1.56
N ALA A 173 -8.51 8.50 -2.57
CA ALA A 173 -7.92 9.17 -3.73
C ALA A 173 -9.00 9.89 -4.58
N LEU A 174 -10.14 9.24 -4.83
CA LEU A 174 -11.27 9.83 -5.56
C LEU A 174 -11.89 10.98 -4.78
N ALA A 175 -12.10 10.85 -3.47
CA ALA A 175 -12.60 11.92 -2.62
C ALA A 175 -11.66 13.13 -2.64
N THR A 176 -10.34 12.89 -2.59
CA THR A 176 -9.33 13.94 -2.74
C THR A 176 -9.48 14.69 -4.07
N ILE A 177 -9.65 13.97 -5.18
CA ILE A 177 -9.85 14.56 -6.51
C ILE A 177 -11.17 15.34 -6.58
N LEU A 178 -12.28 14.73 -6.17
CA LEU A 178 -13.62 15.31 -6.27
C LEU A 178 -13.76 16.55 -5.38
N PHE A 179 -13.22 16.50 -4.16
CA PHE A 179 -13.18 17.65 -3.27
C PHE A 179 -12.37 18.79 -3.88
N PHE A 180 -11.23 18.48 -4.51
CA PHE A 180 -10.41 19.48 -5.19
C PHE A 180 -11.13 20.13 -6.39
N ILE A 181 -11.83 19.34 -7.22
CA ILE A 181 -12.69 19.86 -8.29
C ILE A 181 -13.73 20.81 -7.70
N PHE A 182 -14.47 20.33 -6.70
CA PHE A 182 -15.55 21.09 -6.09
C PHE A 182 -15.04 22.40 -5.46
N SER A 183 -13.97 22.36 -4.67
CA SER A 183 -13.41 23.56 -4.04
C SER A 183 -12.88 24.57 -5.06
N SER A 184 -12.23 24.09 -6.13
CA SER A 184 -11.63 24.94 -7.15
C SER A 184 -12.66 25.63 -8.04
N PHE A 185 -13.77 24.96 -8.36
CA PHE A 185 -14.80 25.53 -9.24
C PHE A 185 -15.90 26.29 -8.50
N TYR A 186 -16.26 25.92 -7.26
CA TYR A 186 -17.44 26.46 -6.58
C TYR A 186 -17.16 27.41 -5.42
N LEU A 187 -16.07 27.20 -4.66
CA LEU A 187 -15.85 27.95 -3.43
C LEU A 187 -14.89 29.15 -3.59
N GLY A 188 -14.16 29.24 -4.72
CA GLY A 188 -13.21 30.32 -5.00
C GLY A 188 -12.04 30.41 -4.00
N ASN A 189 -12.02 29.55 -2.99
CA ASN A 189 -11.03 29.44 -1.92
C ASN A 189 -10.63 27.98 -1.76
N TYR A 190 -9.32 27.76 -1.67
CA TYR A 190 -8.73 26.45 -1.47
C TYR A 190 -8.82 26.11 0.02
N VAL A 191 -9.85 25.35 0.39
CA VAL A 191 -9.94 24.79 1.74
C VAL A 191 -8.70 23.93 1.97
N TYR A 192 -8.01 24.24 3.06
CA TYR A 192 -6.82 23.56 3.54
C TYR A 192 -7.02 22.03 3.57
N PHE A 193 -6.03 21.34 3.01
CA PHE A 193 -5.68 19.94 3.21
C PHE A 193 -6.82 18.89 3.16
N SER A 194 -6.94 18.28 1.98
CA SER A 194 -7.66 17.03 1.68
C SER A 194 -7.10 15.75 2.35
N PHE A 195 -6.27 15.89 3.39
CA PHE A 195 -5.68 14.74 4.09
C PHE A 195 -6.69 13.99 4.97
N ASP A 196 -7.80 14.63 5.33
CA ASP A 196 -8.79 14.03 6.22
C ASP A 196 -9.49 12.82 5.58
N PHE A 197 -9.67 12.82 4.25
CA PHE A 197 -10.25 11.67 3.54
C PHE A 197 -9.39 10.40 3.63
N TRP A 198 -8.08 10.56 3.86
CA TRP A 198 -7.16 9.43 3.97
C TRP A 198 -7.27 8.70 5.32
N ILE A 199 -8.00 9.25 6.31
CA ILE A 199 -8.29 8.54 7.56
C ILE A 199 -9.07 7.24 7.31
N ILE A 200 -9.93 7.25 6.28
CA ILE A 200 -10.69 6.06 5.86
C ILE A 200 -9.74 4.97 5.36
N SER A 201 -8.69 5.35 4.61
CA SER A 201 -7.63 4.43 4.21
C SER A 201 -6.87 3.87 5.41
N VAL A 202 -6.54 4.70 6.41
CA VAL A 202 -5.83 4.23 7.62
C VAL A 202 -6.68 3.17 8.34
N ILE A 203 -7.95 3.47 8.60
CA ILE A 203 -8.87 2.55 9.30
C ILE A 203 -9.06 1.27 8.49
N GLY A 204 -9.32 1.38 7.18
CA GLY A 204 -9.49 0.23 6.30
C GLY A 204 -8.26 -0.68 6.27
N TRP A 205 -7.07 -0.10 6.15
CA TRP A 205 -5.82 -0.86 6.09
C TRP A 205 -5.44 -1.47 7.45
N MET A 206 -5.71 -0.78 8.56
CA MET A 206 -5.55 -1.37 9.90
C MET A 206 -6.51 -2.55 10.10
N PHE A 207 -7.78 -2.41 9.73
CA PHE A 207 -8.74 -3.51 9.78
C PHE A 207 -8.27 -4.68 8.91
N SER A 208 -7.91 -4.43 7.65
CA SER A 208 -7.36 -5.42 6.73
C SER A 208 -6.13 -6.13 7.30
N SER A 209 -5.28 -5.41 8.02
CA SER A 209 -4.12 -5.99 8.70
C SER A 209 -4.52 -7.00 9.77
N PHE A 210 -5.36 -6.59 10.72
CA PHE A 210 -5.77 -7.46 11.81
C PHE A 210 -6.59 -8.65 11.31
N TYR A 211 -7.49 -8.41 10.34
CA TYR A 211 -8.28 -9.46 9.71
C TYR A 211 -7.38 -10.50 9.01
N ALA A 212 -6.40 -10.06 8.22
CA ALA A 212 -5.45 -10.95 7.55
C ALA A 212 -4.60 -11.76 8.53
N LEU A 213 -4.15 -11.15 9.63
CA LEU A 213 -3.35 -11.81 10.65
C LEU A 213 -4.17 -12.83 11.45
N TYR A 214 -5.42 -12.49 11.76
CA TYR A 214 -6.35 -13.36 12.50
C TYR A 214 -6.75 -14.58 11.68
N HIS A 215 -7.07 -14.40 10.38
CA HIS A 215 -7.51 -15.47 9.48
C HIS A 215 -6.37 -16.17 8.72
N ALA A 216 -5.12 -15.78 8.91
CA ALA A 216 -4.00 -16.49 8.30
C ALA A 216 -3.97 -18.00 8.64
N PRO A 217 -4.19 -18.44 9.90
CA PRO A 217 -4.19 -19.86 10.26
C PRO A 217 -5.20 -20.71 9.49
N ASP A 218 -6.33 -20.14 9.06
CA ASP A 218 -7.40 -20.84 8.35
C ASP A 218 -6.93 -21.42 7.00
N GLU A 219 -5.88 -20.84 6.40
CA GLU A 219 -5.26 -21.34 5.16
C GLU A 219 -4.58 -22.71 5.34
N VAL A 220 -4.19 -23.04 6.58
CA VAL A 220 -3.58 -24.34 6.91
C VAL A 220 -4.67 -25.37 7.24
N VAL A 221 -5.67 -24.97 8.03
CA VAL A 221 -6.74 -25.86 8.53
C VAL A 221 -7.71 -26.28 7.43
N SER A 222 -8.02 -25.38 6.49
CA SER A 222 -8.91 -25.69 5.35
C SER A 222 -8.37 -26.76 4.38
N ASN A 223 -7.11 -27.17 4.54
CA ASN A 223 -6.42 -28.15 3.69
C ASN A 223 -6.13 -29.48 4.41
N GLU A 224 -6.59 -29.66 5.65
CA GLU A 224 -6.60 -30.94 6.39
C GLU A 224 -7.87 -31.75 6.13
#